data_AF-A0A6N2T6G5-F1
#
_entry.id   AF-A0A6N2T6G5-F1
#
_cell.length_a   1.000
_cell.length_b   1.000
_cell.length_c   1.000
_cell.angle_alpha   90.00
_cell.angle_beta   90.00
_cell.angle_gamma   90.00
#
_symmetry.space_group_name_H-M   'P 1'
#
loop_
_entity.id
_entity.type
_entity.pdbx_description
1 polymer ?
#
loop_
_entity_poly.entity_id
_entity_poly.type
_entity_poly.pdbx_seq_one_letter_code
_entity_poly.pdbx_strand_id
1 'polypeptide(L)'
;MLKSREAARVIGVSPRTLAKWRQRGVGPQCVRLGYNLVVYRLSDIDAWTRTRARHMPKATAADLEGTIGLDRTGGLNSLDHVPRLRGDRTIKTGGAESEGNGMNAEYHELIRRADRLRDLLAKYADGTLDFEPTCPIALLGRQLDVMDEYAFILRRRANIEHIDLGEQPVTGILRDIKPNKENQ
;
A
#
# COMPACT_ATOMS: atom_id res chain seq x y z
N MET A 1 -20.51 26.44 10.50
CA MET A 1 -19.15 25.88 10.71
C MET A 1 -19.26 24.37 10.79
N LEU A 2 -18.33 23.64 10.19
CA LEU A 2 -18.34 22.17 10.10
C LEU A 2 -17.70 21.53 11.33
N LYS A 3 -18.30 20.45 11.84
CA LYS A 3 -17.68 19.66 12.92
C LYS A 3 -16.54 18.82 12.36
N SER A 4 -15.65 18.37 13.24
CA SER A 4 -14.45 17.60 12.84
C SER A 4 -14.74 16.39 11.93
N ARG A 5 -15.85 15.67 12.13
CA ARG A 5 -16.23 14.53 11.26
C ARG A 5 -16.70 14.96 9.88
N GLU A 6 -17.38 16.08 9.77
CA GLU A 6 -17.87 16.63 8.50
C GLU A 6 -16.73 17.26 7.70
N ALA A 7 -15.89 18.04 8.37
CA ALA A 7 -14.67 18.58 7.77
C ALA A 7 -13.77 17.46 7.21
N ALA A 8 -13.60 16.37 7.95
CA ALA A 8 -12.83 15.21 7.50
C ALA A 8 -13.43 14.56 6.23
N ARG A 9 -14.76 14.47 6.14
CA ARG A 9 -15.45 13.98 4.93
C ARG A 9 -15.24 14.90 3.73
N VAL A 10 -15.36 16.22 3.92
CA VAL A 10 -15.15 17.21 2.84
C VAL A 10 -13.72 17.14 2.29
N ILE A 11 -12.73 16.88 3.15
CA ILE A 11 -11.32 16.77 2.77
C ILE A 11 -10.96 15.37 2.22
N GLY A 12 -11.78 14.35 2.48
CA GLY A 12 -11.49 12.96 2.12
C GLY A 12 -10.48 12.26 3.03
N VAL A 13 -10.43 12.62 4.32
CA VAL A 13 -9.53 12.00 5.32
C VAL A 13 -10.30 11.45 6.52
N SER A 14 -9.68 10.58 7.32
CA SER A 14 -10.31 10.12 8.56
C SER A 14 -10.35 11.25 9.63
N PRO A 15 -11.38 11.29 10.50
CA PRO A 15 -11.42 12.25 11.61
C PRO A 15 -10.21 12.17 12.55
N ARG A 16 -9.61 10.98 12.68
CA ARG A 16 -8.40 10.71 13.46
C ARG A 16 -7.17 11.34 12.81
N THR A 17 -7.06 11.25 11.49
CA THR A 17 -6.01 11.94 10.71
C THR A 17 -6.13 13.45 10.89
N LEU A 18 -7.34 14.00 10.79
CA LEU A 18 -7.59 15.43 10.99
C LEU A 18 -7.31 15.88 12.44
N ALA A 19 -7.50 15.01 13.44
CA ALA A 19 -7.11 15.28 14.82
C ALA A 19 -5.58 15.31 15.00
N LYS A 20 -4.85 14.35 14.42
CA LYS A 20 -3.38 14.33 14.43
C LYS A 20 -2.78 15.55 13.71
N TRP A 21 -3.39 15.96 12.62
CA TRP A 21 -3.04 17.15 11.86
C TRP A 21 -3.10 18.42 12.72
N ARG A 22 -4.24 18.63 13.40
CA ARG A 22 -4.37 19.73 14.38
C ARG A 22 -3.29 19.72 15.46
N GLN A 23 -2.97 18.55 16.02
CA GLN A 23 -1.93 18.42 17.05
C GLN A 23 -0.53 18.79 16.52
N ARG A 24 -0.27 18.52 15.25
CA ARG A 24 1.01 18.82 14.58
C ARG A 24 1.05 20.21 13.95
N GLY A 25 -0.02 21.01 14.05
CA GLY A 25 -0.13 22.31 13.39
C GLY A 25 -0.24 22.24 11.87
N VAL A 26 -0.54 21.07 11.30
CA VAL A 26 -0.69 20.84 9.87
C VAL A 26 -2.18 20.76 9.55
N GLY A 27 -2.67 21.39 8.48
CA GLY A 27 -4.06 21.25 8.04
C GLY A 27 -4.83 22.57 7.93
N PRO A 28 -6.13 22.51 7.57
CA PRO A 28 -6.96 23.70 7.49
C PRO A 28 -7.14 24.33 8.87
N GLN A 29 -7.25 25.66 8.90
CA GLN A 29 -7.48 26.38 10.15
C GLN A 29 -8.74 25.88 10.85
N CYS A 30 -8.62 25.66 12.16
CA CYS A 30 -9.72 25.22 13.00
C CYS A 30 -9.95 26.23 14.12
N VAL A 31 -11.21 26.43 14.49
CA VAL A 31 -11.62 27.29 15.59
C VAL A 31 -12.08 26.41 16.74
N ARG A 32 -11.50 26.61 17.92
CA ARG A 32 -11.93 25.93 19.14
C ARG A 32 -13.03 26.77 19.81
N LEU A 33 -14.27 26.26 19.80
CA LEU A 33 -15.45 26.92 20.36
C LEU A 33 -15.81 26.41 21.77
N GLY A 34 -15.05 25.47 22.31
CA GLY A 34 -15.23 24.95 23.67
C GLY A 34 -14.19 23.89 24.00
N TYR A 35 -14.24 23.34 25.22
CA TYR A 35 -13.26 22.38 25.72
C TYR A 35 -13.08 21.17 24.78
N ASN A 36 -14.20 20.62 24.27
CA ASN A 36 -14.20 19.47 23.34
C ASN A 36 -14.75 19.78 21.94
N LEU A 37 -15.02 21.05 21.63
CA LEU A 37 -15.67 21.44 20.39
C LEU A 37 -14.71 22.20 19.46
N VAL A 38 -14.27 21.51 18.42
CA VAL A 38 -13.45 22.08 17.35
C VAL A 38 -14.21 22.02 16.04
N VAL A 39 -14.33 23.18 15.42
CA VAL A 39 -15.05 23.38 14.18
C VAL A 39 -14.16 24.02 13.12
N TYR A 40 -14.57 23.88 11.87
CA TYR A 40 -13.87 24.39 10.70
C TYR A 40 -14.79 25.30 9.92
N ARG A 41 -14.26 26.41 9.40
CA ARG A 41 -14.98 27.15 8.37
C ARG A 41 -14.76 26.43 7.04
N LEU A 42 -15.80 26.40 6.21
CA LEU A 42 -15.70 25.80 4.88
C LEU A 42 -14.65 26.56 4.03
N SER A 43 -14.57 27.89 4.16
CA SER A 43 -13.56 28.73 3.54
C SER A 43 -12.12 28.29 3.82
N ASP A 44 -11.84 27.92 5.06
CA ASP A 44 -10.48 27.57 5.51
C ASP A 44 -10.09 26.19 5.00
N ILE A 45 -11.08 25.28 4.91
CA ILE A 45 -10.93 23.97 4.26
C ILE A 45 -10.66 24.14 2.77
N ASP A 46 -11.42 24.98 2.09
CA ASP A 46 -11.26 25.23 0.65
C ASP A 46 -9.91 25.88 0.34
N ALA A 47 -9.51 26.90 1.12
CA ALA A 47 -8.23 27.57 0.98
C ALA A 47 -7.04 26.61 1.18
N TRP A 48 -7.13 25.73 2.17
CA TRP A 48 -6.13 24.70 2.42
C TRP A 48 -6.07 23.67 1.27
N THR A 49 -7.23 23.23 0.78
CA THR A 49 -7.34 22.25 -0.31
C THR A 49 -6.76 22.79 -1.62
N ARG A 50 -7.03 24.05 -1.96
CA ARG A 50 -6.41 24.73 -3.12
C ARG A 50 -4.90 24.87 -2.99
N THR A 51 -4.40 25.11 -1.78
CA THR A 51 -2.95 25.18 -1.52
C THR A 51 -2.27 23.84 -1.71
N ARG A 52 -2.93 22.75 -1.30
CA ARG A 52 -2.45 21.38 -1.53
C ARG A 52 -2.55 20.95 -3.00
N ALA A 53 -3.60 21.34 -3.71
CA ALA A 53 -3.75 21.08 -5.14
C ALA A 53 -2.64 21.72 -5.99
N ARG A 54 -2.08 22.86 -5.54
CA ARG A 54 -0.90 23.50 -6.15
C ARG A 54 0.40 22.69 -5.99
N HIS A 55 0.42 21.69 -5.11
CA HIS A 55 1.58 20.84 -4.82
C HIS A 55 1.42 19.39 -5.33
N MET A 56 0.31 19.07 -5.99
CA MET A 56 0.17 17.80 -6.72
C MET A 56 0.62 18.01 -8.17
N PRO A 57 1.46 17.13 -8.75
CA PRO A 57 1.64 17.14 -10.20
C PRO A 57 0.28 16.86 -10.85
N LYS A 58 -0.08 17.67 -11.85
CA LYS A 58 -1.37 17.60 -12.53
C LYS A 58 -1.42 16.30 -13.35
N ALA A 59 -2.25 15.33 -12.95
CA ALA A 59 -2.63 14.22 -13.82
C ALA A 59 -3.28 14.80 -15.09
N THR A 60 -2.72 14.48 -16.24
CA THR A 60 -3.24 14.92 -17.53
C THR A 60 -4.40 14.02 -17.96
N ALA A 61 -5.35 14.56 -18.72
CA ALA A 61 -6.56 13.87 -19.17
C ALA A 61 -6.33 12.59 -20.01
N ALA A 62 -5.07 12.22 -20.28
CA ALA A 62 -4.68 10.97 -20.91
C ALA A 62 -4.79 9.74 -19.99
N ASP A 63 -4.88 9.93 -18.66
CA ASP A 63 -4.83 8.82 -17.69
C ASP A 63 -6.21 8.21 -17.36
N LEU A 64 -7.28 8.64 -18.04
CA LEU A 64 -8.67 8.28 -17.70
C LEU A 64 -9.33 7.21 -18.59
N GLU A 65 -8.62 6.62 -19.56
CA GLU A 65 -9.13 5.45 -20.28
C GLU A 65 -8.69 4.15 -19.61
N GLY A 66 -9.42 3.76 -18.57
CA GLY A 66 -9.15 2.50 -17.86
C GLY A 66 -10.02 2.25 -16.64
N THR A 67 -11.24 2.78 -16.57
CA THR A 67 -12.14 2.52 -15.45
C THR A 67 -13.01 1.29 -15.74
N ILE A 68 -12.55 0.11 -15.29
CA ILE A 68 -13.46 -1.00 -14.98
C ILE A 68 -14.10 -0.66 -13.62
N GLY A 69 -15.42 -0.53 -13.61
CA GLY A 69 -16.19 -0.13 -12.43
C GLY A 69 -16.15 -1.17 -11.32
N LEU A 70 -15.98 -0.69 -10.08
CA LEU A 70 -16.25 -1.46 -8.87
C LEU A 70 -17.49 -0.87 -8.18
N ASP A 71 -18.43 -1.76 -7.87
CA ASP A 71 -19.73 -1.51 -7.28
C ASP A 71 -19.68 -1.35 -5.75
N ARG A 72 -20.86 -1.05 -5.18
CA ARG A 72 -21.04 -0.36 -3.90
C ARG A 72 -20.92 -1.26 -2.66
N THR A 73 -19.80 -1.93 -2.39
CA THR A 73 -19.53 -2.52 -1.06
C THR A 73 -18.04 -2.67 -0.76
N GLY A 74 -17.28 -1.57 -0.75
CA GLY A 74 -15.84 -1.56 -0.43
C GLY A 74 -15.54 -1.20 1.03
N GLY A 75 -15.69 -2.15 1.95
CA GLY A 75 -15.21 -2.01 3.33
C GLY A 75 -13.79 -2.54 3.49
N LEU A 76 -12.80 -1.64 3.64
CA LEU A 76 -11.43 -2.02 4.02
C LEU A 76 -11.26 -1.83 5.54
N ASN A 77 -11.27 -2.94 6.28
CA ASN A 77 -11.01 -2.98 7.71
C ASN A 77 -9.50 -2.95 8.00
N SER A 78 -9.12 -2.09 8.95
CA SER A 78 -8.12 -2.33 10.00
C SER A 78 -6.70 -2.75 9.58
N LEU A 79 -5.83 -1.75 9.37
CA LEU A 79 -4.37 -1.92 9.43
C LEU A 79 -3.81 -1.18 10.65
N ASP A 80 -4.12 -1.66 11.85
CA ASP A 80 -3.47 -1.24 13.09
C ASP A 80 -3.06 -2.51 13.87
N HIS A 81 -1.76 -2.89 13.77
CA HIS A 81 -0.90 -3.48 14.81
C HIS A 81 0.11 -4.50 14.24
N VAL A 82 1.39 -4.11 14.17
CA VAL A 82 2.53 -5.05 14.07
C VAL A 82 3.37 -4.86 15.33
N PRO A 83 3.46 -5.86 16.25
CA PRO A 83 4.33 -5.76 17.41
C PRO A 83 5.80 -5.81 16.96
N ARG A 84 6.61 -4.86 17.45
CA ARG A 84 8.06 -4.89 17.29
C ARG A 84 8.63 -6.01 18.16
N LEU A 85 9.14 -7.07 17.54
CA LEU A 85 10.01 -8.01 18.24
C LEU A 85 11.33 -7.31 18.56
N ARG A 86 11.48 -6.95 19.84
CA ARG A 86 12.76 -6.52 20.43
C ARG A 86 13.53 -7.81 20.77
N GLY A 87 14.62 -8.07 20.06
CA GLY A 87 15.54 -9.16 20.36
C GLY A 87 16.95 -8.61 20.50
N ASP A 88 17.45 -8.60 21.73
CA ASP A 88 18.84 -8.28 22.04
C ASP A 88 19.80 -9.27 21.38
N ARG A 89 20.82 -8.74 20.69
CA ARG A 89 22.14 -9.39 20.56
C ARG A 89 23.17 -8.34 20.11
N THR A 90 24.04 -7.97 21.04
CA THR A 90 25.37 -7.39 20.78
C THR A 90 26.22 -8.35 19.93
N ILE A 91 26.95 -7.88 18.90
CA ILE A 91 28.44 -7.76 18.80
C ILE A 91 28.78 -6.84 17.59
N LYS A 92 29.95 -6.21 17.70
CA LYS A 92 30.57 -5.05 17.06
C LYS A 92 30.98 -5.18 15.57
N THR A 93 31.28 -4.00 15.02
CA THR A 93 32.36 -3.66 14.05
C THR A 93 31.97 -3.59 12.57
N GLY A 94 31.83 -2.34 12.10
CA GLY A 94 32.59 -1.77 10.99
C GLY A 94 32.48 -2.44 9.62
N GLY A 95 31.65 -1.87 8.76
CA GLY A 95 31.68 -2.12 7.32
C GLY A 95 30.70 -1.16 6.65
N ALA A 96 31.24 -0.30 5.78
CA ALA A 96 30.57 0.76 5.03
C ALA A 96 29.07 0.52 4.82
N GLU A 97 28.26 1.39 5.42
CA GLU A 97 26.83 1.50 5.21
C GLU A 97 26.60 1.94 3.77
N SER A 98 26.62 0.97 2.84
CA SER A 98 25.81 1.11 1.64
C SER A 98 24.38 1.13 2.16
N GLU A 99 23.76 2.32 2.17
CA GLU A 99 22.31 2.51 2.22
C GLU A 99 21.69 1.79 1.00
N GLY A 100 21.81 0.47 0.98
CA GLY A 100 21.33 -0.44 -0.05
C GLY A 100 19.83 -0.56 0.09
N ASN A 101 19.16 0.54 -0.21
CA ASN A 101 17.78 0.73 -0.61
C ASN A 101 16.76 -0.24 0.01
N GLY A 102 15.95 0.25 0.96
CA GLY A 102 14.90 -0.55 1.61
C GLY A 102 13.97 -1.29 0.64
N MET A 103 13.83 -0.80 -0.60
CA MET A 103 13.14 -1.51 -1.69
C MET A 103 13.77 -2.86 -2.06
N ASN A 104 15.10 -2.96 -2.13
CA ASN A 104 15.77 -4.19 -2.51
C ASN A 104 15.55 -5.25 -1.43
N ALA A 105 15.73 -4.88 -0.16
CA ALA A 105 15.42 -5.75 0.97
C ALA A 105 13.95 -6.20 0.98
N GLU A 106 13.02 -5.27 0.70
CA GLU A 106 11.59 -5.56 0.60
C GLU A 106 11.25 -6.53 -0.53
N TYR A 107 11.79 -6.31 -1.74
CA TYR A 107 11.57 -7.18 -2.90
C TYR A 107 12.07 -8.60 -2.62
N HIS A 108 13.28 -8.75 -2.09
CA HIS A 108 13.86 -10.06 -1.80
C HIS A 108 13.09 -10.80 -0.71
N GLU A 109 12.65 -10.12 0.35
CA GLU A 109 11.84 -10.75 1.38
C GLU A 109 10.45 -11.14 0.88
N LEU A 110 9.83 -10.31 0.03
CA LEU A 110 8.55 -10.61 -0.59
C LEU A 110 8.63 -11.87 -1.45
N ILE A 111 9.65 -11.99 -2.31
CA ILE A 111 9.86 -13.17 -3.16
C ILE A 111 10.05 -14.42 -2.32
N ARG A 112 10.92 -14.40 -1.30
CA ARG A 112 11.12 -15.55 -0.41
C ARG A 112 9.83 -15.99 0.28
N ARG A 113 8.98 -15.04 0.66
CA ARG A 113 7.68 -15.34 1.28
C ARG A 113 6.70 -15.92 0.26
N ALA A 114 6.71 -15.41 -0.97
CA ALA A 114 5.86 -15.91 -2.05
C ALA A 114 6.22 -17.35 -2.41
N ASP A 115 7.51 -17.68 -2.50
CA ASP A 115 7.97 -19.04 -2.79
C ASP A 115 7.54 -20.04 -1.73
N ARG A 116 7.67 -19.70 -0.44
CA ARG A 116 7.15 -20.56 0.64
C ARG A 116 5.64 -20.77 0.55
N LEU A 117 4.90 -19.74 0.14
CA LEU A 117 3.45 -19.84 -0.02
C LEU A 117 3.07 -20.68 -1.25
N ARG A 118 3.82 -20.56 -2.36
CA ARG A 118 3.71 -21.43 -3.54
C ARG A 118 3.95 -22.88 -3.16
N ASP A 119 5.01 -23.16 -2.43
CA ASP A 119 5.35 -24.52 -1.98
C ASP A 119 4.24 -25.11 -1.10
N LEU A 120 3.70 -24.31 -0.18
CA LEU A 120 2.57 -24.73 0.66
C LEU A 120 1.33 -25.03 -0.19
N LEU A 121 0.99 -24.16 -1.15
CA LEU A 121 -0.16 -24.35 -2.03
C LEU A 121 0.02 -25.56 -2.97
N ALA A 122 1.24 -25.81 -3.45
CA ALA A 122 1.58 -26.98 -4.25
C ALA A 122 1.40 -28.27 -3.46
N LYS A 123 1.93 -28.32 -2.22
CA LYS A 123 1.76 -29.46 -1.30
C LYS A 123 0.30 -29.69 -0.89
N TYR A 124 -0.49 -28.63 -0.82
CA TYR A 124 -1.92 -28.79 -0.59
C TYR A 124 -2.60 -29.40 -1.82
N ALA A 125 -2.28 -28.90 -3.02
CA ALA A 125 -2.88 -29.36 -4.27
C ALA A 125 -2.52 -30.81 -4.63
N ASP A 126 -1.32 -31.26 -4.27
CA ASP A 126 -0.86 -32.64 -4.47
C ASP A 126 -1.27 -33.60 -3.33
N GLY A 127 -1.87 -33.08 -2.25
CA GLY A 127 -2.30 -33.85 -1.09
C GLY A 127 -1.15 -34.34 -0.18
N THR A 128 0.06 -33.80 -0.32
CA THR A 128 1.24 -34.16 0.50
C THR A 128 1.44 -33.26 1.71
N LEU A 129 0.59 -32.25 1.90
CA LEU A 129 0.65 -31.37 3.06
C LEU A 129 0.34 -32.15 4.35
N ASP A 130 1.25 -32.09 5.31
CA ASP A 130 1.23 -32.84 6.57
C ASP A 130 0.32 -32.22 7.65
N PHE A 131 -0.36 -31.12 7.33
CA PHE A 131 -1.29 -30.44 8.22
C PHE A 131 -2.46 -29.81 7.45
N GLU A 132 -3.56 -29.57 8.16
CA GLU A 132 -4.71 -28.81 7.63
C GLU A 132 -4.51 -27.31 7.90
N PRO A 133 -4.44 -26.44 6.87
CA PRO A 133 -4.29 -25.02 7.07
C PRO A 133 -5.50 -24.41 7.78
N THR A 134 -5.26 -23.67 8.87
CA THR A 134 -6.33 -22.95 9.58
C THR A 134 -6.98 -21.86 8.71
N CYS A 135 -6.20 -21.31 7.77
CA CYS A 135 -6.67 -20.30 6.82
C CYS A 135 -7.25 -20.98 5.57
N PRO A 136 -8.40 -20.52 5.04
CA PRO A 136 -8.93 -21.05 3.79
C PRO A 136 -7.91 -20.98 2.65
N ILE A 137 -7.70 -22.09 1.95
CA ILE A 137 -6.73 -22.21 0.85
C ILE A 137 -6.95 -21.16 -0.24
N ALA A 138 -8.20 -20.85 -0.57
CA ALA A 138 -8.53 -19.81 -1.53
C ALA A 138 -8.03 -18.41 -1.12
N LEU A 139 -7.96 -18.11 0.20
CA LEU A 139 -7.41 -16.85 0.69
C LEU A 139 -5.88 -16.84 0.59
N LEU A 140 -5.22 -17.96 0.88
CA LEU A 140 -3.77 -18.13 0.68
C LEU A 140 -3.38 -18.00 -0.81
N GLY A 141 -4.19 -18.55 -1.72
CA GLY A 141 -4.03 -18.36 -3.16
C GLY A 141 -4.12 -16.89 -3.58
N ARG A 142 -5.16 -16.17 -3.12
CA ARG A 142 -5.26 -14.71 -3.36
C ARG A 142 -4.11 -13.92 -2.76
N GLN A 143 -3.61 -14.33 -1.60
CA GLN A 143 -2.45 -13.69 -0.99
C GLN A 143 -1.22 -13.82 -1.90
N LEU A 144 -0.99 -15.00 -2.48
CA LEU A 144 0.09 -15.22 -3.43
C LEU A 144 -0.07 -14.33 -4.68
N ASP A 145 -1.27 -14.27 -5.28
CA ASP A 145 -1.54 -13.41 -6.44
C ASP A 145 -1.16 -11.94 -6.15
N VAL A 146 -1.55 -11.41 -4.99
CA VAL A 146 -1.23 -10.03 -4.59
C VAL A 146 0.28 -9.84 -4.34
N MET A 147 0.96 -10.85 -3.81
CA MET A 147 2.41 -10.79 -3.63
C MET A 147 3.15 -10.73 -4.96
N ASP A 148 2.65 -11.43 -5.98
CA ASP A 148 3.24 -11.43 -7.32
C ASP A 148 3.03 -10.10 -8.05
N GLU A 149 1.81 -9.55 -7.95
CA GLU A 149 1.53 -8.19 -8.43
C GLU A 149 2.40 -7.14 -7.73
N TYR A 150 2.59 -7.28 -6.41
CA TYR A 150 3.43 -6.34 -5.68
C TYR A 150 4.91 -6.48 -6.08
N ALA A 151 5.41 -7.70 -6.29
CA ALA A 151 6.76 -7.94 -6.79
C ALA A 151 6.96 -7.31 -8.18
N PHE A 152 5.95 -7.41 -9.06
CA PHE A 152 5.97 -6.75 -10.38
C PHE A 152 6.07 -5.23 -10.25
N ILE A 153 5.28 -4.61 -9.36
CA ILE A 153 5.34 -3.16 -9.09
C ILE A 153 6.73 -2.76 -8.60
N LEU A 154 7.30 -3.49 -7.64
CA LEU A 154 8.65 -3.21 -7.12
C LEU A 154 9.72 -3.32 -8.22
N ARG A 155 9.63 -4.32 -9.10
CA ARG A 155 10.53 -4.47 -10.24
C ARG A 155 10.39 -3.32 -11.24
N ARG A 156 9.15 -2.89 -11.53
CA ARG A 156 8.88 -1.73 -12.39
C ARG A 156 9.46 -0.45 -11.80
N ARG A 157 9.26 -0.23 -10.49
CA ARG A 157 9.82 0.91 -9.77
C ARG A 157 11.35 0.90 -9.82
N ALA A 158 11.98 -0.26 -9.58
CA ALA A 158 13.42 -0.41 -9.66
C ALA A 158 13.99 -0.10 -11.05
N ASN A 159 13.28 -0.47 -12.12
CA ASN A 159 13.69 -0.12 -13.48
C ASN A 159 13.68 1.40 -13.72
N ILE A 160 12.64 2.10 -13.25
CA ILE A 160 12.49 3.57 -13.38
C ILE A 160 13.54 4.29 -12.54
N GLU A 161 13.78 3.82 -11.32
CA GLU A 161 14.71 4.42 -10.37
C GLU A 161 16.16 3.90 -10.55
N HIS A 162 16.41 3.09 -11.60
CA HIS A 162 17.71 2.51 -11.93
C HIS A 162 18.39 1.77 -10.77
N ILE A 163 17.60 1.04 -9.98
CA ILE A 163 18.08 0.20 -8.88
C ILE A 163 18.18 -1.23 -9.37
N ASP A 164 19.34 -1.83 -9.12
CA ASP A 164 19.55 -3.25 -9.39
C ASP A 164 18.93 -4.11 -8.29
N LEU A 165 18.01 -4.99 -8.67
CA LEU A 165 17.38 -5.98 -7.78
C LEU A 165 18.06 -7.36 -7.89
N GLY A 166 19.05 -7.53 -8.78
CA GLY A 166 19.65 -8.82 -9.12
C GLY A 166 18.80 -9.66 -10.07
N GLU A 167 19.41 -10.65 -10.71
CA GLU A 167 18.71 -11.63 -11.54
C GLU A 167 18.01 -12.66 -10.65
N GLN A 168 16.68 -12.71 -10.73
CA GLN A 168 15.91 -13.86 -10.27
C GLN A 168 15.14 -14.45 -11.46
N PRO A 169 15.06 -15.79 -11.60
CA PRO A 169 14.17 -16.40 -12.56
C PRO A 169 12.76 -16.00 -12.18
N VAL A 170 12.03 -15.39 -13.12
CA VAL A 170 10.62 -15.07 -12.92
C VAL A 170 9.87 -16.41 -12.90
N THR A 171 9.70 -16.99 -11.71
CA THR A 171 8.95 -18.24 -11.56
C THR A 171 7.47 -17.93 -11.67
N GLY A 172 7.00 -17.99 -12.91
CA GLY A 172 5.60 -18.26 -13.23
C GLY A 172 4.69 -17.04 -13.25
N ILE A 173 4.05 -16.88 -14.41
CA ILE A 173 2.80 -16.11 -14.59
C ILE A 173 3.02 -14.59 -14.76
N LEU A 174 3.77 -14.25 -15.81
CA LEU A 174 3.21 -13.27 -16.75
C LEU A 174 2.00 -13.99 -17.38
N ARG A 175 0.76 -13.79 -16.87
CA ARG A 175 -0.42 -14.26 -17.60
C ARG A 175 -0.33 -13.65 -18.99
N ASP A 176 -0.30 -14.51 -19.99
CA ASP A 176 -0.27 -14.16 -21.39
C ASP A 176 -1.32 -13.10 -21.71
N ILE A 177 -0.89 -11.83 -21.80
CA ILE A 177 -1.56 -10.88 -22.67
C ILE A 177 -0.73 -10.90 -23.95
N LYS A 178 -0.86 -11.98 -24.73
CA LYS A 178 -0.63 -11.87 -26.17
C LYS A 178 -1.68 -10.90 -26.69
N PRO A 179 -1.32 -9.82 -27.40
CA PRO A 179 -2.32 -9.03 -28.11
C PRO A 179 -2.99 -9.97 -29.13
N ASN A 180 -4.29 -10.22 -28.95
CA ASN A 180 -5.09 -10.91 -29.93
C ASN A 180 -5.12 -10.05 -31.21
N LYS A 181 -4.24 -10.36 -32.17
CA LYS A 181 -4.38 -9.91 -33.55
C LYS A 181 -5.06 -11.01 -34.34
N GLU A 182 -6.34 -11.23 -34.05
CA GLU A 182 -7.27 -11.93 -34.94
C GLU A 182 -8.69 -11.55 -34.49
N ASN A 183 -9.22 -10.51 -35.15
CA ASN A 183 -10.60 -10.35 -35.63
C ASN A 183 -10.89 -8.89 -36.00
N GLN A 184 -10.35 -8.45 -37.14
CA GLN A 184 -11.04 -7.75 -38.25
C GLN A 184 -10.03 -7.27 -39.29
#